data_AF-A0AAV1PZS1-F1
#
_entry.id   AF-A0AAV1PZS1-F1
#
_cell.length_a   1.000
_cell.length_b   1.000
_cell.length_c   1.000
_cell.angle_alpha   90.00
_cell.angle_beta   90.00
_cell.angle_gamma   90.00
#
_symmetry.space_group_name_H-M   'P 1'
#
loop_
_entity.id
_entity.type
_entity.pdbx_description
1 polymer ?
#
loop_
_entity_poly.entity_id
_entity_poly.type
_entity_poly.pdbx_seq_one_letter_code
_entity_poly.pdbx_strand_id
1 'polypeptide(L)'
;MQGEPCTFLILLTQHEHMQKKTKTVITNSILLFTDKLQANSGRARRSISLQPSLVLLQTDVKTECLTLENVLFVFVFQMRSCVAIVVALLQLCSPTLQSDPQLLISELQDGQEKPSRPWLNPTLKGVVPSREITNPPKIREMPENEMTSHSFPMFGEHVNLKWVTWNGSLPNGAVAIFNGYTERTDYVCKVNCEAGFYTPSKGTFCQYPYADNEYKSSKFEVLVNVDQFEFLEWVEDSYGSVPEFSVRTCPNVDIYVGKNKYGLGKVVTQHEAFFLPWEGDEYWYKSYHVLTINRDSYSQHISHVQYLIDEMELFHHPPETLQLAKVTNLECSSVAKTVKLEKTSTVEKSWDIGRQTRNGSVSTMTAKVPILGPGNVDFTKEQTVTFSEGTTMVESISHAVSVELMVPPNHSCSVRMDGRKMTADLPFTGRLSRTNHNGDTHWTTVTGTYDGVRLGEINAVVERCQPVIDAVPCAPADE
;
A
#
# COMPACT_ATOMS: atom_id res chain seq x y z
N MET A 1 -4.88 58.79 -8.76
CA MET A 1 -4.30 57.76 -9.64
C MET A 1 -3.04 57.25 -8.93
N GLN A 2 -3.18 56.28 -8.02
CA GLN A 2 -3.10 54.81 -8.22
C GLN A 2 -1.67 54.30 -8.44
N GLY A 3 -1.22 53.40 -7.55
CA GLY A 3 0.03 52.62 -7.62
C GLY A 3 0.47 52.10 -6.24
N GLU A 4 0.09 50.87 -5.89
CA GLU A 4 0.28 50.17 -4.60
C GLU A 4 1.72 49.69 -4.30
N PRO A 5 2.05 49.42 -3.01
CA PRO A 5 3.20 48.62 -2.59
C PRO A 5 2.78 47.20 -2.16
N CYS A 6 3.38 46.16 -2.74
CA CYS A 6 3.36 44.81 -2.19
C CYS A 6 4.67 44.09 -2.55
N THR A 7 5.05 43.11 -1.73
CA THR A 7 6.21 42.20 -1.88
C THR A 7 7.48 42.58 -1.12
N PHE A 8 7.44 42.64 0.21
CA PHE A 8 8.65 42.46 1.04
C PHE A 8 8.45 41.65 2.34
N LEU A 9 7.24 41.10 2.59
CA LEU A 9 6.91 40.43 3.86
C LEU A 9 6.75 38.89 3.80
N ILE A 10 7.14 38.22 2.70
CA ILE A 10 6.96 36.77 2.53
C ILE A 10 8.28 35.96 2.60
N LEU A 11 9.44 36.61 2.50
CA LEU A 11 10.74 35.90 2.47
C LEU A 11 11.36 35.64 3.85
N LEU A 12 10.98 36.39 4.90
CA LEU A 12 11.52 36.21 6.24
C LEU A 12 10.87 35.05 7.02
N THR A 13 9.61 34.71 6.73
CA THR A 13 8.90 33.62 7.41
C THR A 13 9.26 32.22 6.88
N GLN A 14 9.68 32.10 5.61
CA GLN A 14 10.12 30.81 5.05
C GLN A 14 11.52 30.38 5.53
N HIS A 15 12.42 31.33 5.80
CA HIS A 15 13.79 31.03 6.24
C HIS A 15 13.84 30.49 7.68
N GLU A 16 12.99 31.02 8.58
CA GLU A 16 12.86 30.49 9.96
C GLU A 16 12.19 29.11 9.99
N HIS A 17 11.24 28.83 9.10
CA HIS A 17 10.56 27.54 9.04
C HIS A 17 11.47 26.42 8.50
N MET A 18 12.40 26.75 7.59
CA MET A 18 13.40 25.82 7.08
C MET A 18 14.45 25.47 8.14
N GLN A 19 14.95 26.45 8.90
CA GLN A 19 15.92 26.22 9.99
C GLN A 19 15.34 25.37 11.13
N LYS A 20 14.03 25.52 11.45
CA LYS A 20 13.34 24.69 12.45
C LYS A 20 13.12 23.25 11.98
N LYS A 21 12.83 23.04 10.69
CA LYS A 21 12.69 21.69 10.09
C LYS A 21 14.03 20.94 10.11
N THR A 22 15.14 21.59 9.73
CA THR A 22 16.46 20.93 9.67
C THR A 22 16.98 20.54 11.06
N LYS A 23 16.78 21.38 12.08
CA LYS A 23 17.10 21.01 13.48
C LYS A 23 16.28 19.82 13.98
N THR A 24 14.98 19.79 13.68
CA THR A 24 14.07 18.70 14.13
C THR A 24 14.41 17.36 13.47
N VAL A 25 14.81 17.37 12.18
CA VAL A 25 15.23 16.16 11.46
C VAL A 25 16.55 15.61 11.99
N ILE A 26 17.51 16.46 12.35
CA ILE A 26 18.79 16.03 12.92
C ILE A 26 18.61 15.49 14.35
N THR A 27 17.78 16.12 15.18
CA THR A 27 17.50 15.63 16.54
C THR A 27 16.75 14.28 16.54
N ASN A 28 15.78 14.09 15.65
CA ASN A 28 15.06 12.82 15.53
C ASN A 28 15.93 11.69 14.95
N SER A 29 16.87 12.02 14.05
CA SER A 29 17.80 11.03 13.49
C SER A 29 18.83 10.57 14.52
N ILE A 30 19.25 11.44 15.44
CA ILE A 30 20.16 11.11 16.54
C ILE A 30 19.45 10.24 17.60
N LEU A 31 18.18 10.54 17.93
CA LEU A 31 17.37 9.75 18.86
C LEU A 31 17.08 8.32 18.35
N LEU A 32 16.77 8.19 17.05
CA LEU A 32 16.53 6.87 16.41
C LEU A 32 17.81 6.01 16.32
N PHE A 33 18.99 6.63 16.27
CA PHE A 33 20.26 5.91 16.29
C PHE A 33 20.63 5.42 17.71
N THR A 34 20.29 6.16 18.77
CA THR A 34 20.51 5.75 20.16
C THR A 34 19.60 4.59 20.59
N ASP A 35 18.33 4.58 20.17
CA ASP A 35 17.40 3.48 20.52
C ASP A 35 17.75 2.17 19.81
N LYS A 36 18.25 2.24 18.57
CA LYS A 36 18.72 1.04 17.83
C LYS A 36 20.03 0.46 18.35
N LEU A 37 20.88 1.26 19.00
CA LEU A 37 22.10 0.77 19.65
C LEU A 37 21.80 0.17 21.04
N GLN A 38 20.74 0.60 21.72
CA GLN A 38 20.31 0.03 23.01
C GLN A 38 19.49 -1.26 22.87
N ALA A 39 18.81 -1.49 21.75
CA ALA A 39 18.03 -2.71 21.50
C ALA A 39 18.86 -3.96 21.11
N ASN A 40 20.17 -3.81 20.81
CA ASN A 40 21.01 -4.88 20.26
C ASN A 40 22.20 -5.32 21.14
N SER A 41 22.22 -4.99 22.43
CA SER A 41 23.25 -5.46 23.38
C SER A 41 22.67 -6.21 24.60
N GLY A 42 21.97 -7.30 24.32
CA GLY A 42 21.32 -8.15 25.31
C GLY A 42 21.98 -9.50 25.58
N ARG A 43 23.32 -9.66 25.51
CA ARG A 43 24.05 -10.79 26.13
C ARG A 43 25.57 -10.69 26.00
N ALA A 44 26.24 -10.29 27.09
CA ALA A 44 27.52 -10.84 27.60
C ALA A 44 28.17 -9.83 28.56
N ARG A 45 28.24 -10.20 29.84
CA ARG A 45 29.08 -9.52 30.84
C ARG A 45 30.55 -9.70 30.46
N ARG A 46 31.29 -8.61 30.27
CA ARG A 46 32.68 -8.44 30.74
C ARG A 46 33.04 -6.96 30.78
N SER A 47 33.51 -6.56 31.95
CA SER A 47 33.94 -5.23 32.36
C SER A 47 35.16 -4.73 31.57
N ILE A 48 35.04 -3.57 30.91
CA ILE A 48 36.20 -2.73 30.58
C ILE A 48 35.80 -1.26 30.81
N SER A 49 36.56 -0.61 31.69
CA SER A 49 36.45 0.79 32.11
C SER A 49 37.20 1.68 31.13
N LEU A 50 36.57 2.70 30.54
CA LEU A 50 37.24 3.87 29.95
C LEU A 50 36.36 5.13 30.12
N GLN A 51 36.90 6.15 30.79
CA GLN A 51 36.29 7.47 31.04
C GLN A 51 36.21 8.31 29.74
N PRO A 52 35.23 9.23 29.60
CA PRO A 52 35.26 10.25 28.55
C PRO A 52 35.91 11.55 29.06
N SER A 53 36.95 12.00 28.37
CA SER A 53 37.53 13.34 28.52
C SER A 53 36.87 14.29 27.53
N LEU A 54 36.20 15.31 28.06
CA LEU A 54 35.60 16.42 27.32
C LEU A 54 36.71 17.44 27.00
N VAL A 55 36.98 17.71 25.72
CA VAL A 55 37.84 18.83 25.30
C VAL A 55 36.98 19.82 24.51
N LEU A 56 36.72 20.98 25.12
CA LEU A 56 36.21 22.17 24.45
C LEU A 56 37.34 22.75 23.58
N LEU A 57 37.10 22.89 22.28
CA LEU A 57 37.85 23.81 21.43
C LEU A 57 36.89 24.88 20.90
N GLN A 58 37.02 26.07 21.47
CA GLN A 58 36.49 27.31 20.92
C GLN A 58 37.34 27.72 19.72
N THR A 59 36.72 27.90 18.56
CA THR A 59 37.30 28.68 17.46
C THR A 59 36.24 29.63 16.90
N ASP A 60 36.52 30.92 17.07
CA ASP A 60 35.81 32.04 16.45
C ASP A 60 35.78 31.89 14.92
N VAL A 61 34.60 32.01 14.32
CA VAL A 61 34.45 32.19 12.86
C VAL A 61 33.80 33.54 12.60
N LYS A 62 34.62 34.43 12.03
CA LYS A 62 34.26 35.72 11.46
C LYS A 62 33.44 35.50 10.19
N THR A 63 32.31 36.18 10.10
CA THR A 63 31.38 36.15 8.96
C THR A 63 31.92 37.00 7.81
N GLU A 64 32.15 36.39 6.64
CA GLU A 64 32.27 37.11 5.35
C GLU A 64 31.36 36.44 4.31
N CYS A 65 30.52 37.24 3.66
CA CYS A 65 29.63 36.87 2.56
C CYS A 65 30.44 36.52 1.30
N LEU A 66 30.23 35.34 0.73
CA LEU A 66 30.71 34.97 -0.61
C LEU A 66 29.54 34.46 -1.46
N THR A 67 29.37 35.07 -2.65
CA THR A 67 28.32 34.82 -3.62
C THR A 67 28.59 33.55 -4.46
N LEU A 68 27.50 32.98 -5.00
CA LEU A 68 27.42 31.63 -5.59
C LEU A 68 28.29 31.35 -6.85
N GLU A 69 28.99 32.33 -7.41
CA GLU A 69 29.86 32.09 -8.58
C GLU A 69 31.24 31.50 -8.23
N ASN A 70 31.68 31.62 -6.97
CA ASN A 70 33.01 31.13 -6.55
C ASN A 70 33.04 29.66 -6.11
N VAL A 71 31.90 29.04 -5.87
CA VAL A 71 31.83 27.60 -5.50
C VAL A 71 32.07 26.71 -6.71
N LEU A 72 31.70 27.15 -7.91
CA LEU A 72 31.88 26.36 -9.14
C LEU A 72 33.34 26.28 -9.60
N PHE A 73 34.17 27.28 -9.28
CA PHE A 73 35.59 27.30 -9.66
C PHE A 73 36.48 26.40 -8.78
N VAL A 74 36.13 26.21 -7.50
CA VAL A 74 36.90 25.38 -6.57
C VAL A 74 36.68 23.88 -6.84
N PHE A 75 35.48 23.47 -7.25
CA PHE A 75 35.20 22.07 -7.58
C PHE A 75 35.82 21.59 -8.91
N VAL A 76 36.03 22.50 -9.89
CA VAL A 76 36.64 22.14 -11.18
C VAL A 76 38.17 22.01 -11.09
N PHE A 77 38.83 22.70 -10.15
CA PHE A 77 40.29 22.60 -9.98
C PHE A 77 40.73 21.38 -9.16
N GLN A 78 39.88 20.86 -8.26
CA GLN A 78 40.24 19.71 -7.42
C GLN A 78 40.14 18.36 -8.15
N MET A 79 39.39 18.25 -9.24
CA MET A 79 39.31 17.02 -10.05
C MET A 79 40.41 16.88 -11.12
N ARG A 80 41.20 17.93 -11.41
CA ARG A 80 42.29 17.85 -12.40
C ARG A 80 43.64 17.37 -11.85
N SER A 81 43.86 17.44 -10.54
CA SER A 81 45.13 17.01 -9.95
C SER A 81 45.21 15.52 -9.60
N CYS A 82 44.08 14.80 -9.52
CA CYS A 82 44.07 13.36 -9.22
C CYS A 82 44.15 12.46 -10.48
N VAL A 83 43.87 12.99 -11.67
CA VAL A 83 43.92 12.21 -12.93
C VAL A 83 45.35 12.12 -13.49
N ALA A 84 46.22 13.11 -13.20
CA ALA A 84 47.59 13.11 -13.68
C ALA A 84 48.52 12.10 -12.96
N ILE A 85 48.19 11.72 -11.72
CA ILE A 85 49.03 10.79 -10.91
C ILE A 85 48.73 9.32 -11.23
N VAL A 86 47.53 9.00 -11.74
CA VAL A 86 47.18 7.62 -12.13
C VAL A 86 47.71 7.27 -13.53
N VAL A 87 47.88 8.26 -14.42
CA VAL A 87 48.43 8.03 -15.77
C VAL A 87 49.96 7.85 -15.76
N ALA A 88 50.67 8.37 -14.75
CA ALA A 88 52.13 8.20 -14.61
C ALA A 88 52.55 6.83 -14.03
N LEU A 89 51.64 6.06 -13.44
CA LEU A 89 51.94 4.73 -12.87
C LEU A 89 51.53 3.55 -13.78
N LEU A 90 50.87 3.81 -14.92
CA LEU A 90 50.42 2.78 -15.86
C LEU A 90 51.34 2.59 -17.09
N GLN A 91 52.51 3.22 -17.14
CA GLN A 91 53.50 3.04 -18.22
C GLN A 91 54.72 2.18 -17.87
N LEU A 92 54.71 1.46 -16.76
CA LEU A 92 55.77 0.51 -16.41
C LEU A 92 55.18 -0.86 -16.07
N CYS A 93 54.69 -1.56 -17.08
CA CYS A 93 54.72 -3.02 -17.17
C CYS A 93 54.09 -3.46 -18.51
N SER A 94 54.93 -3.58 -19.53
CA SER A 94 54.63 -4.37 -20.71
C SER A 94 55.92 -5.06 -21.15
N PRO A 95 55.89 -6.38 -21.34
CA PRO A 95 56.78 -7.01 -22.30
C PRO A 95 55.95 -7.62 -23.43
N THR A 96 56.15 -7.09 -24.64
CA THR A 96 56.11 -7.84 -25.90
C THR A 96 57.49 -8.52 -26.04
N LEU A 97 57.77 -9.63 -26.73
CA LEU A 97 57.10 -10.50 -27.70
C LEU A 97 58.03 -11.74 -27.83
N GLN A 98 57.55 -12.98 -27.86
CA GLN A 98 58.18 -14.03 -28.69
C GLN A 98 57.27 -15.26 -28.86
N SER A 99 57.09 -15.64 -30.13
CA SER A 99 56.31 -16.76 -30.66
C SER A 99 57.14 -18.03 -30.77
N ASP A 100 56.59 -19.20 -30.40
CA ASP A 100 56.39 -20.36 -31.31
C ASP A 100 55.48 -21.46 -30.67
N PRO A 101 54.82 -22.33 -31.47
CA PRO A 101 53.72 -23.18 -31.05
C PRO A 101 54.15 -24.63 -30.72
N GLN A 102 53.21 -25.36 -30.12
CA GLN A 102 53.17 -26.80 -29.85
C GLN A 102 53.71 -27.27 -28.49
N LEU A 103 52.75 -27.74 -27.67
CA LEU A 103 52.77 -28.90 -26.75
C LEU A 103 51.58 -28.70 -25.79
N LEU A 104 50.34 -28.97 -26.20
CA LEU A 104 49.66 -30.27 -26.09
C LEU A 104 49.94 -31.03 -24.77
N ILE A 105 48.87 -31.18 -23.98
CA ILE A 105 48.64 -32.13 -22.87
C ILE A 105 49.36 -31.83 -21.55
N SER A 106 48.65 -31.20 -20.63
CA SER A 106 48.17 -31.81 -19.37
C SER A 106 47.76 -30.71 -18.41
N GLU A 107 46.51 -30.71 -17.98
CA GLU A 107 46.10 -30.49 -16.58
C GLU A 107 44.59 -30.68 -16.49
N LEU A 108 44.23 -31.95 -16.35
CA LEU A 108 43.01 -32.38 -15.66
C LEU A 108 43.36 -32.32 -14.17
N GLN A 109 42.98 -31.25 -13.47
CA GLN A 109 42.81 -31.28 -12.03
C GLN A 109 41.94 -30.13 -11.53
N ASP A 110 40.73 -30.53 -11.15
CA ASP A 110 39.96 -30.12 -9.97
C ASP A 110 40.05 -28.64 -9.56
N GLY A 111 38.99 -27.90 -9.84
CA GLY A 111 38.85 -26.50 -9.49
C GLY A 111 37.41 -26.04 -9.63
N GLN A 112 36.59 -26.41 -8.65
CA GLN A 112 35.34 -25.77 -8.23
C GLN A 112 34.82 -24.68 -9.18
N GLU A 113 34.03 -25.10 -10.18
CA GLU A 113 33.31 -24.19 -11.07
C GLU A 113 32.43 -23.25 -10.21
N LYS A 114 32.72 -21.94 -10.29
CA LYS A 114 31.68 -20.93 -10.13
C LYS A 114 30.48 -21.38 -10.98
N PRO A 115 29.21 -21.22 -10.53
CA PRO A 115 28.09 -21.61 -11.36
C PRO A 115 28.23 -20.88 -12.69
N SER A 116 28.50 -21.66 -13.72
CA SER A 116 28.60 -21.20 -15.09
C SER A 116 27.28 -20.53 -15.42
N ARG A 117 27.34 -19.48 -16.25
CA ARG A 117 26.15 -18.79 -16.74
C ARG A 117 25.08 -19.83 -17.15
N PRO A 118 23.79 -19.60 -16.84
CA PRO A 118 22.73 -20.51 -17.24
C PRO A 118 22.91 -20.93 -18.70
N TRP A 119 23.04 -22.24 -18.92
CA TRP A 119 23.36 -22.77 -20.24
C TRP A 119 22.11 -22.67 -21.12
N LEU A 120 22.07 -21.63 -21.95
CA LEU A 120 21.00 -21.40 -22.93
C LEU A 120 21.47 -21.88 -24.30
N ASN A 121 20.59 -22.56 -25.05
CA ASN A 121 20.91 -23.00 -26.40
C ASN A 121 21.23 -21.79 -27.32
N PRO A 122 22.48 -21.62 -27.79
CA PRO A 122 22.87 -20.44 -28.55
C PRO A 122 22.22 -20.38 -29.94
N THR A 123 21.73 -21.51 -30.46
CA THR A 123 21.12 -21.59 -31.81
C THR A 123 19.74 -20.97 -31.87
N LEU A 124 19.04 -20.85 -30.74
CA LEU A 124 17.69 -20.27 -30.64
C LEU A 124 17.70 -18.81 -30.15
N LYS A 125 18.89 -18.23 -30.01
CA LYS A 125 19.10 -16.83 -29.58
C LYS A 125 18.72 -15.85 -30.68
N GLY A 126 17.71 -15.01 -30.44
CA GLY A 126 17.42 -13.87 -31.31
C GLY A 126 16.96 -14.24 -32.73
N VAL A 127 16.62 -15.51 -32.96
CA VAL A 127 16.22 -16.04 -34.27
C VAL A 127 14.80 -15.57 -34.60
N VAL A 128 14.52 -15.34 -35.87
CA VAL A 128 13.14 -15.12 -36.36
C VAL A 128 12.44 -16.48 -36.42
N PRO A 129 11.37 -16.73 -35.63
CA PRO A 129 10.68 -18.02 -35.68
C PRO A 129 10.07 -18.26 -37.06
N SER A 130 10.14 -19.48 -37.59
CA SER A 130 9.57 -19.80 -38.90
C SER A 130 8.03 -19.79 -38.85
N ARG A 131 7.39 -19.24 -39.89
CA ARG A 131 5.93 -19.36 -40.11
C ARG A 131 5.56 -20.63 -40.88
N GLU A 132 6.53 -21.25 -41.55
CA GLU A 132 6.30 -22.46 -42.34
C GLU A 132 6.31 -23.67 -41.40
N ILE A 133 5.17 -24.38 -41.33
CA ILE A 133 5.05 -25.65 -40.62
C ILE A 133 5.71 -26.72 -41.49
N THR A 134 7.03 -26.86 -41.43
CA THR A 134 7.75 -27.80 -42.31
C THR A 134 7.56 -29.27 -41.90
N ASN A 135 6.99 -29.53 -40.72
CA ASN A 135 6.37 -30.77 -40.24
C ASN A 135 5.58 -30.42 -38.96
N PRO A 136 4.47 -31.08 -38.60
CA PRO A 136 3.78 -30.78 -37.35
C PRO A 136 4.73 -31.03 -36.17
N PRO A 137 5.12 -30.00 -35.42
CA PRO A 137 6.06 -30.16 -34.32
C PRO A 137 5.41 -30.99 -33.22
N LYS A 138 6.18 -31.91 -32.64
CA LYS A 138 5.71 -32.76 -31.55
C LYS A 138 5.76 -31.95 -30.24
N ILE A 139 4.76 -31.11 -30.03
CA ILE A 139 4.59 -30.36 -28.77
C ILE A 139 4.38 -31.35 -27.63
N ARG A 140 5.19 -31.23 -26.60
CA ARG A 140 5.23 -32.17 -25.47
C ARG A 140 4.20 -31.78 -24.42
N GLU A 141 3.70 -32.79 -23.71
CA GLU A 141 2.99 -32.63 -22.45
C GLU A 141 3.94 -33.08 -21.34
N MET A 142 4.16 -32.25 -20.31
CA MET A 142 4.98 -32.67 -19.17
C MET A 142 4.19 -33.65 -18.30
N PRO A 143 4.83 -34.72 -17.77
CA PRO A 143 4.19 -35.60 -16.80
C PRO A 143 3.84 -34.81 -15.53
N GLU A 144 2.57 -34.93 -15.13
CA GLU A 144 2.00 -34.25 -13.96
C GLU A 144 2.73 -34.67 -12.69
N ASN A 145 3.45 -33.74 -12.07
CA ASN A 145 3.63 -33.81 -10.63
C ASN A 145 2.42 -33.11 -10.02
N GLU A 146 1.65 -33.82 -9.20
CA GLU A 146 0.63 -33.19 -8.37
C GLU A 146 1.31 -32.13 -7.51
N MET A 147 1.03 -30.84 -7.73
CA MET A 147 0.96 -29.93 -6.59
C MET A 147 0.29 -28.59 -6.86
N THR A 148 -0.44 -28.23 -5.82
CA THR A 148 -1.17 -27.01 -5.52
C THR A 148 -0.28 -25.77 -5.56
N SER A 149 -0.16 -25.12 -6.72
CA SER A 149 0.12 -23.69 -6.74
C SER A 149 -1.19 -22.99 -6.37
N HIS A 150 -1.40 -22.75 -5.07
CA HIS A 150 -2.44 -21.80 -4.67
C HIS A 150 -2.05 -20.44 -5.25
N SER A 151 -2.90 -19.90 -6.12
CA SER A 151 -2.76 -18.56 -6.67
C SER A 151 -2.80 -17.55 -5.52
N PHE A 152 -1.64 -17.19 -4.99
CA PHE A 152 -1.55 -16.11 -4.01
C PHE A 152 -1.83 -14.78 -4.72
N PRO A 153 -2.56 -13.84 -4.08
CA PRO A 153 -2.76 -12.51 -4.64
C PRO A 153 -1.38 -11.87 -4.84
N MET A 154 -1.03 -11.57 -6.09
CA MET A 154 0.30 -11.04 -6.44
C MET A 154 0.55 -9.67 -5.84
N PHE A 155 -0.52 -8.90 -5.61
CA PHE A 155 -0.49 -7.62 -4.93
C PHE A 155 -1.76 -7.47 -4.09
N GLY A 156 -1.63 -7.22 -2.79
CA GLY A 156 -2.79 -7.01 -1.90
C GLY A 156 -3.66 -5.80 -2.29
N GLU A 157 -3.10 -4.84 -3.03
CA GLU A 157 -3.80 -3.65 -3.53
C GLU A 157 -4.52 -3.88 -4.87
N HIS A 158 -4.05 -4.81 -5.71
CA HIS A 158 -4.54 -5.05 -7.07
C HIS A 158 -5.37 -6.33 -7.15
N VAL A 159 -6.36 -6.45 -6.27
CA VAL A 159 -7.24 -7.63 -6.15
C VAL A 159 -8.02 -7.94 -7.43
N ASN A 160 -8.17 -6.95 -8.32
CA ASN A 160 -8.81 -7.09 -9.61
C ASN A 160 -7.92 -7.82 -10.64
N LEU A 161 -6.59 -7.83 -10.47
CA LEU A 161 -5.67 -8.58 -11.33
C LEU A 161 -5.30 -9.91 -10.67
N LYS A 162 -5.78 -11.02 -11.25
CA LYS A 162 -5.62 -12.35 -10.65
C LYS A 162 -5.43 -13.46 -11.67
N TRP A 163 -4.82 -14.54 -11.23
CA TRP A 163 -4.78 -15.80 -11.98
C TRP A 163 -6.06 -16.58 -11.71
N VAL A 164 -6.72 -17.03 -12.77
CA VAL A 164 -7.97 -17.80 -12.70
C VAL A 164 -7.75 -19.15 -13.37
N THR A 165 -8.05 -20.23 -12.65
CA THR A 165 -7.95 -21.59 -13.18
C THR A 165 -8.87 -21.77 -14.39
N TRP A 166 -8.34 -22.36 -15.45
CA TRP A 166 -9.10 -22.69 -16.64
C TRP A 166 -10.21 -23.71 -16.34
N ASN A 167 -11.45 -23.38 -16.71
CA ASN A 167 -12.63 -24.22 -16.48
C ASN A 167 -13.31 -24.68 -17.77
N GLY A 168 -12.63 -24.56 -18.92
CA GLY A 168 -13.16 -24.89 -20.24
C GLY A 168 -13.67 -23.68 -21.04
N SER A 169 -13.71 -22.50 -20.45
CA SER A 169 -14.13 -21.26 -21.14
C SER A 169 -13.19 -20.10 -20.81
N LEU A 170 -13.05 -19.16 -21.76
CA LEU A 170 -12.24 -17.97 -21.56
C LEU A 170 -12.94 -17.03 -20.55
N PRO A 171 -12.29 -16.69 -19.41
CA PRO A 171 -12.88 -15.79 -18.43
C PRO A 171 -12.99 -14.36 -18.96
N ASN A 172 -14.03 -13.66 -18.53
CA ASN A 172 -14.18 -12.24 -18.83
C ASN A 172 -13.03 -11.43 -18.20
N GLY A 173 -12.51 -10.44 -18.93
CA GLY A 173 -11.34 -9.65 -18.51
C GLY A 173 -10.00 -10.35 -18.70
N ALA A 174 -9.94 -11.47 -19.45
CA ALA A 174 -8.68 -12.12 -19.78
C ALA A 174 -7.72 -11.15 -20.49
N VAL A 175 -6.50 -11.04 -19.98
CA VAL A 175 -5.47 -10.16 -20.52
C VAL A 175 -4.93 -10.76 -21.82
N ALA A 176 -4.90 -9.96 -22.87
CA ALA A 176 -4.55 -10.41 -24.22
C ALA A 176 -3.67 -9.40 -24.96
N ILE A 177 -3.02 -9.88 -26.01
CA ILE A 177 -2.42 -9.06 -27.05
C ILE A 177 -2.99 -9.46 -28.41
N PHE A 178 -3.02 -8.52 -29.33
CA PHE A 178 -3.08 -8.86 -30.75
C PHE A 178 -1.66 -9.16 -31.24
N ASN A 179 -1.40 -10.41 -31.60
CA ASN A 179 -0.13 -10.85 -32.14
C ASN A 179 -0.10 -10.59 -33.65
N GLY A 180 0.51 -9.46 -34.04
CA GLY A 180 0.62 -9.08 -35.46
C GLY A 180 1.48 -10.01 -36.31
N TYR A 181 2.34 -10.84 -35.70
CA TYR A 181 3.18 -11.79 -36.44
C TYR A 181 2.40 -13.03 -36.92
N THR A 182 1.41 -13.45 -36.12
CA THR A 182 0.53 -14.59 -36.44
C THR A 182 -0.90 -14.17 -36.81
N GLU A 183 -1.22 -12.88 -36.75
CA GLU A 183 -2.54 -12.31 -37.02
C GLU A 183 -3.65 -12.92 -36.16
N ARG A 184 -3.37 -13.14 -34.87
CA ARG A 184 -4.35 -13.71 -33.91
C ARG A 184 -4.29 -13.03 -32.55
N THR A 185 -5.32 -13.27 -31.74
CA THR A 185 -5.32 -12.87 -30.34
C THR A 185 -4.70 -13.97 -29.48
N ASP A 186 -3.70 -13.59 -28.70
CA ASP A 186 -3.03 -14.46 -27.73
C ASP A 186 -3.37 -13.94 -26.32
N TYR A 187 -3.86 -14.84 -25.46
CA TYR A 187 -4.22 -14.54 -24.07
C TYR A 187 -3.11 -15.00 -23.14
N VAL A 188 -2.81 -14.20 -22.12
CA VAL A 188 -1.80 -14.53 -21.12
C VAL A 188 -2.29 -15.72 -20.28
N CYS A 189 -1.53 -16.81 -20.31
CA CYS A 189 -1.75 -17.96 -19.45
C CYS A 189 -0.46 -18.37 -18.75
N LYS A 190 -0.57 -19.21 -17.73
CA LYS A 190 0.57 -19.89 -17.13
C LYS A 190 0.27 -21.34 -16.77
N VAL A 191 1.33 -22.13 -16.77
CA VAL A 191 1.34 -23.49 -16.21
C VAL A 191 2.41 -23.49 -15.12
N ASN A 192 2.02 -23.78 -13.87
CA ASN A 192 2.86 -23.55 -12.71
C ASN A 192 3.32 -22.08 -12.64
N CYS A 193 4.62 -21.82 -12.81
CA CYS A 193 5.19 -20.47 -12.86
C CYS A 193 5.59 -20.06 -14.29
N GLU A 194 5.36 -20.91 -15.29
CA GLU A 194 5.79 -20.67 -16.67
C GLU A 194 4.69 -19.94 -17.43
N ALA A 195 4.93 -18.65 -17.73
CA ALA A 195 4.02 -17.86 -18.54
C ALA A 195 4.16 -18.20 -20.04
N GLY A 196 3.01 -18.18 -20.71
CA GLY A 196 2.89 -18.52 -22.12
C GLY A 196 1.65 -17.87 -22.73
N PHE A 197 1.06 -18.54 -23.73
CA PHE A 197 -0.15 -18.06 -24.38
C PHE A 197 -1.21 -19.13 -24.60
N TYR A 198 -2.46 -18.70 -24.49
CA TYR A 198 -3.64 -19.44 -24.92
C TYR A 198 -4.22 -18.75 -26.14
N THR A 199 -4.65 -19.52 -27.14
CA THR A 199 -5.42 -18.99 -28.27
C THR A 199 -6.42 -20.06 -28.75
N PRO A 200 -7.68 -19.70 -29.06
CA PRO A 200 -8.69 -20.67 -29.49
C PRO A 200 -8.27 -21.49 -30.72
N SER A 201 -7.45 -20.92 -31.62
CA SER A 201 -7.00 -21.59 -32.83
C SER A 201 -6.02 -22.75 -32.59
N LYS A 202 -5.38 -22.82 -31.41
CA LYS A 202 -4.50 -23.92 -31.00
C LYS A 202 -5.16 -24.89 -30.00
N GLY A 203 -6.49 -24.84 -29.87
CA GLY A 203 -7.26 -25.68 -28.96
C GLY A 203 -7.23 -25.18 -27.51
N THR A 204 -7.76 -26.00 -26.59
CA THR A 204 -7.92 -25.64 -25.16
C THR A 204 -6.65 -25.89 -24.35
N PHE A 205 -5.52 -25.35 -24.81
CA PHE A 205 -4.22 -25.54 -24.18
C PHE A 205 -3.48 -24.22 -23.99
N CYS A 206 -2.81 -24.07 -22.85
CA CYS A 206 -1.77 -23.06 -22.67
C CYS A 206 -0.47 -23.58 -23.26
N GLN A 207 0.13 -22.85 -24.20
CA GLN A 207 1.45 -23.11 -24.77
C GLN A 207 2.48 -22.31 -23.98
N TYR A 208 3.49 -22.97 -23.42
CA TYR A 208 4.47 -22.32 -22.55
C TYR A 208 5.89 -22.83 -22.82
N PRO A 209 6.91 -21.97 -22.66
CA PRO A 209 8.29 -22.33 -22.90
C PRO A 209 8.89 -22.92 -21.62
N TYR A 210 9.64 -24.01 -21.71
CA TYR A 210 10.39 -24.57 -20.59
C TYR A 210 11.56 -25.43 -21.08
N ALA A 211 12.74 -25.28 -20.48
CA ALA A 211 13.89 -26.15 -20.72
C ALA A 211 14.13 -26.47 -22.21
N ASP A 212 14.33 -25.42 -23.02
CA ASP A 212 14.60 -25.45 -24.46
C ASP A 212 13.44 -25.96 -25.35
N ASN A 213 12.24 -26.23 -24.81
CA ASN A 213 11.11 -26.76 -25.58
C ASN A 213 9.81 -25.96 -25.35
N GLU A 214 8.93 -25.97 -26.35
CA GLU A 214 7.52 -25.60 -26.18
C GLU A 214 6.73 -26.79 -25.62
N TYR A 215 5.98 -26.53 -24.55
CA TYR A 215 5.05 -27.47 -23.93
C TYR A 215 3.63 -26.96 -24.01
N LYS A 216 2.67 -27.88 -23.89
CA LYS A 216 1.25 -27.55 -23.75
C LYS A 216 0.63 -28.23 -22.55
N SER A 217 -0.36 -27.58 -21.94
CA SER A 217 -1.18 -28.17 -20.87
C SER A 217 -2.63 -27.72 -20.97
N SER A 218 -3.57 -28.63 -20.70
CA SER A 218 -5.00 -28.32 -20.54
C SER A 218 -5.35 -27.88 -19.12
N LYS A 219 -4.43 -28.06 -18.15
CA LYS A 219 -4.53 -27.55 -16.78
C LYS A 219 -3.63 -26.33 -16.66
N PHE A 220 -4.23 -25.15 -16.68
CA PHE A 220 -3.52 -23.87 -16.67
C PHE A 220 -4.36 -22.79 -15.99
N GLU A 221 -3.73 -21.64 -15.74
CA GLU A 221 -4.39 -20.44 -15.25
C GLU A 221 -4.30 -19.33 -16.30
N VAL A 222 -5.32 -18.47 -16.35
CA VAL A 222 -5.38 -17.29 -17.23
C VAL A 222 -5.25 -16.03 -16.37
N LEU A 223 -4.48 -15.05 -16.84
CA LEU A 223 -4.41 -13.75 -16.18
C LEU A 223 -5.67 -12.95 -16.50
N VAL A 224 -6.39 -12.52 -15.47
CA VAL A 224 -7.64 -11.79 -15.57
C VAL A 224 -7.53 -10.44 -14.89
N ASN A 225 -7.84 -9.38 -15.62
CA ASN A 225 -8.08 -8.05 -15.10
C ASN A 225 -9.60 -7.83 -15.00
N VAL A 226 -10.17 -8.11 -13.83
CA VAL A 226 -11.61 -8.02 -13.57
C VAL A 226 -12.08 -6.58 -13.84
N ASP A 227 -13.15 -6.47 -14.63
CA ASP A 227 -13.73 -5.19 -15.09
C ASP A 227 -12.73 -4.28 -15.85
N GLN A 228 -11.59 -4.84 -16.28
CA GLN A 228 -10.46 -4.09 -16.84
C GLN A 228 -9.98 -2.98 -15.90
N PHE A 229 -10.14 -3.16 -14.58
CA PHE A 229 -9.96 -2.09 -13.59
C PHE A 229 -8.51 -1.61 -13.46
N GLU A 230 -7.53 -2.51 -13.53
CA GLU A 230 -6.12 -2.12 -13.43
C GLU A 230 -5.62 -1.54 -14.76
N PHE A 231 -4.83 -0.47 -14.68
CA PHE A 231 -4.16 0.11 -15.85
C PHE A 231 -2.93 -0.73 -16.17
N LEU A 232 -3.07 -1.64 -17.13
CA LEU A 232 -1.96 -2.48 -17.56
C LEU A 232 -1.22 -1.82 -18.72
N GLU A 233 0.10 -1.91 -18.72
CA GLU A 233 0.94 -1.42 -19.80
C GLU A 233 2.08 -2.39 -20.12
N TRP A 234 2.65 -2.25 -21.32
CA TRP A 234 3.79 -3.02 -21.77
C TRP A 234 5.00 -2.11 -21.86
N VAL A 235 5.95 -2.30 -20.97
CA VAL A 235 7.16 -1.47 -20.88
C VAL A 235 8.33 -2.21 -21.51
N GLU A 236 9.04 -1.55 -22.43
CA GLU A 236 10.24 -2.11 -23.07
C GLU A 236 11.38 -2.26 -22.05
N ASP A 237 12.02 -3.42 -22.05
CA ASP A 237 13.20 -3.67 -21.24
C ASP A 237 14.11 -4.74 -21.88
N SER A 238 15.24 -5.03 -21.26
CA SER A 238 16.26 -5.92 -21.81
C SER A 238 17.19 -6.53 -20.78
N TYR A 239 17.92 -7.57 -21.18
CA TYR A 239 19.01 -8.19 -20.41
C TYR A 239 18.67 -8.56 -18.95
N GLY A 240 17.46 -9.04 -18.70
CA GLY A 240 17.01 -9.45 -17.36
C GLY A 240 16.47 -8.34 -16.48
N SER A 241 16.55 -7.09 -16.92
CA SER A 241 15.88 -6.00 -16.24
C SER A 241 14.36 -6.13 -16.38
N VAL A 242 13.69 -5.75 -15.30
CA VAL A 242 12.22 -5.72 -15.19
C VAL A 242 11.81 -4.43 -14.48
N PRO A 243 10.81 -3.70 -14.99
CA PRO A 243 10.31 -2.50 -14.31
C PRO A 243 9.66 -2.82 -12.96
N GLU A 244 9.46 -1.78 -12.15
CA GLU A 244 8.64 -1.90 -10.94
C GLU A 244 7.19 -2.30 -11.29
N PHE A 245 6.53 -2.99 -10.35
CA PHE A 245 5.13 -3.45 -10.51
C PHE A 245 4.90 -4.37 -11.72
N SER A 246 5.96 -5.05 -12.16
CA SER A 246 5.87 -6.11 -13.17
C SER A 246 5.02 -7.29 -12.68
N VAL A 247 4.18 -7.82 -13.56
CA VAL A 247 3.32 -8.97 -13.28
C VAL A 247 4.17 -10.24 -13.20
N ARG A 248 4.45 -10.69 -11.98
CA ARG A 248 5.12 -11.96 -11.70
C ARG A 248 4.23 -13.15 -12.09
N THR A 249 4.77 -14.36 -12.10
CA THR A 249 3.97 -15.60 -12.31
C THR A 249 3.76 -16.37 -11.01
N CYS A 250 4.72 -16.28 -10.07
CA CYS A 250 4.66 -16.87 -8.73
C CYS A 250 5.40 -15.96 -7.71
N PRO A 251 5.11 -16.05 -6.39
CA PRO A 251 5.68 -15.14 -5.39
C PRO A 251 7.20 -15.22 -5.21
N ASN A 252 7.77 -16.43 -5.29
CA ASN A 252 9.16 -16.70 -4.89
C ASN A 252 10.12 -16.94 -6.07
N VAL A 253 9.69 -16.62 -7.29
CA VAL A 253 10.50 -16.79 -8.50
C VAL A 253 10.45 -15.50 -9.32
N ASP A 254 11.60 -15.11 -9.85
CA ASP A 254 11.73 -13.92 -10.69
C ASP A 254 11.40 -14.25 -12.15
N ILE A 255 10.17 -14.75 -12.34
CA ILE A 255 9.57 -15.02 -13.65
C ILE A 255 8.38 -14.08 -13.83
N TYR A 256 8.36 -13.39 -14.96
CA TYR A 256 7.40 -12.33 -15.27
C TYR A 256 6.72 -12.56 -16.61
N VAL A 257 5.52 -12.02 -16.75
CA VAL A 257 4.80 -12.03 -18.04
C VAL A 257 5.49 -11.07 -19.00
N GLY A 258 5.89 -11.60 -20.16
CA GLY A 258 6.58 -10.83 -21.19
C GLY A 258 5.98 -10.99 -22.57
N LYS A 259 6.36 -10.08 -23.47
CA LYS A 259 6.13 -10.23 -24.91
C LYS A 259 7.32 -9.72 -25.71
N ASN A 260 7.40 -10.16 -26.95
CA ASN A 260 8.18 -9.48 -27.99
C ASN A 260 7.33 -9.33 -29.25
N LYS A 261 7.95 -8.96 -30.38
CA LYS A 261 7.25 -8.82 -31.66
C LYS A 261 6.60 -10.11 -32.20
N TYR A 262 6.97 -11.29 -31.67
CA TYR A 262 6.50 -12.59 -32.15
C TYR A 262 5.40 -13.20 -31.29
N GLY A 263 5.26 -12.79 -30.03
CA GLY A 263 4.21 -13.30 -29.15
C GLY A 263 4.47 -13.10 -27.66
N LEU A 264 3.65 -13.76 -26.85
CA LEU A 264 3.74 -13.81 -25.39
C LEU A 264 4.66 -14.93 -24.91
N GLY A 265 5.19 -14.76 -23.71
CA GLY A 265 6.00 -15.77 -23.03
C GLY A 265 6.40 -15.29 -21.64
N LYS A 266 7.61 -15.67 -21.22
CA LYS A 266 8.13 -15.36 -19.89
C LYS A 266 9.44 -14.59 -19.94
N VAL A 267 9.67 -13.68 -19.00
CA VAL A 267 10.98 -13.09 -18.73
C VAL A 267 11.54 -13.76 -17.49
N VAL A 268 12.77 -14.28 -17.59
CA VAL A 268 13.48 -14.88 -16.45
C VAL A 268 14.73 -14.04 -16.19
N THR A 269 14.74 -13.31 -15.07
CA THR A 269 15.80 -12.34 -14.75
C THR A 269 17.15 -13.03 -14.59
N GLN A 270 17.18 -14.22 -13.97
CA GLN A 270 18.38 -15.03 -13.78
C GLN A 270 19.04 -15.44 -15.11
N HIS A 271 18.24 -15.67 -16.15
CA HIS A 271 18.72 -15.99 -17.50
C HIS A 271 18.92 -14.73 -18.36
N GLU A 272 18.57 -13.56 -17.81
CA GLU A 272 18.62 -12.27 -18.45
C GLU A 272 17.90 -12.24 -19.81
N ALA A 273 16.80 -12.96 -19.96
CA ALA A 273 16.17 -13.18 -21.26
C ALA A 273 14.65 -13.34 -21.19
N PHE A 274 14.01 -13.00 -22.29
CA PHE A 274 12.64 -13.39 -22.62
C PHE A 274 12.65 -14.71 -23.38
N PHE A 275 11.73 -15.60 -23.04
CA PHE A 275 11.55 -16.91 -23.63
C PHE A 275 10.18 -17.00 -24.32
N LEU A 276 10.18 -17.42 -25.58
CA LEU A 276 9.02 -17.52 -26.45
C LEU A 276 8.76 -19.00 -26.79
N PRO A 277 7.59 -19.56 -26.46
CA PRO A 277 7.17 -20.85 -26.97
C PRO A 277 6.82 -20.73 -28.45
N TRP A 278 7.42 -21.56 -29.29
CA TRP A 278 7.11 -21.56 -30.72
C TRP A 278 7.39 -22.88 -31.41
N GLU A 279 6.32 -23.52 -31.89
CA GLU A 279 6.35 -24.68 -32.79
C GLU A 279 7.32 -25.78 -32.32
N GLY A 280 7.30 -26.11 -31.03
CA GLY A 280 8.09 -27.16 -30.39
C GLY A 280 9.33 -26.67 -29.62
N ASP A 281 9.80 -25.45 -29.87
CA ASP A 281 11.05 -24.93 -29.30
C ASP A 281 10.82 -23.73 -28.35
N GLU A 282 11.75 -23.52 -27.42
CA GLU A 282 11.84 -22.33 -26.58
C GLU A 282 12.89 -21.36 -27.16
N TYR A 283 12.42 -20.34 -27.89
CA TYR A 283 13.28 -19.28 -28.41
C TYR A 283 13.59 -18.27 -27.31
N TRP A 284 14.73 -17.58 -27.39
CA TRP A 284 15.07 -16.57 -26.39
C TRP A 284 15.68 -15.28 -26.95
N TYR A 285 15.37 -14.17 -26.28
CA TYR A 285 15.67 -12.81 -26.74
C TYR A 285 16.15 -11.93 -25.58
N LYS A 286 17.08 -11.01 -25.87
CA LYS A 286 17.60 -10.05 -24.89
C LYS A 286 16.80 -8.75 -24.82
N SER A 287 15.92 -8.47 -25.78
CA SER A 287 15.01 -7.33 -25.79
C SER A 287 13.57 -7.82 -25.84
N TYR A 288 12.72 -7.22 -25.02
CA TYR A 288 11.35 -7.65 -24.78
C TYR A 288 10.54 -6.50 -24.18
N HIS A 289 9.25 -6.74 -23.94
CA HIS A 289 8.42 -5.88 -23.11
C HIS A 289 7.90 -6.71 -21.94
N VAL A 290 7.79 -6.09 -20.77
CA VAL A 290 7.26 -6.68 -19.55
C VAL A 290 5.88 -6.11 -19.29
N LEU A 291 4.93 -6.96 -18.88
CA LEU A 291 3.61 -6.51 -18.46
C LEU A 291 3.71 -5.89 -17.06
N THR A 292 3.30 -4.64 -16.92
CA THR A 292 3.34 -3.90 -15.65
C THR A 292 1.97 -3.32 -15.33
N ILE A 293 1.77 -3.00 -14.05
CA ILE A 293 0.66 -2.16 -13.62
C ILE A 293 1.16 -0.72 -13.64
N ASN A 294 0.55 0.13 -14.49
CA ASN A 294 0.82 1.56 -14.49
C ASN A 294 0.34 2.14 -13.15
N ARG A 295 1.30 2.69 -12.39
CA ARG A 295 1.08 3.36 -11.11
C ARG A 295 1.40 4.84 -11.19
N ASP A 296 1.10 5.47 -12.32
CA ASP A 296 1.07 6.93 -12.36
C ASP A 296 0.08 7.46 -11.33
N SER A 297 0.17 8.76 -11.05
CA SER A 297 -0.79 9.40 -10.15
C SER A 297 -2.20 9.21 -10.68
N TYR A 298 -3.08 8.74 -9.80
CA TYR A 298 -4.49 8.60 -10.08
C TYR A 298 -5.31 9.18 -8.93
N SER A 299 -6.54 9.58 -9.24
CA SER A 299 -7.57 9.82 -8.23
C SER A 299 -8.48 8.59 -8.13
N GLN A 300 -9.06 8.40 -6.95
CA GLN A 300 -10.05 7.35 -6.71
C GLN A 300 -11.34 7.93 -6.14
N HIS A 301 -12.46 7.36 -6.55
CA HIS A 301 -13.78 7.79 -6.10
C HIS A 301 -14.72 6.61 -5.89
N ILE A 302 -15.31 6.49 -4.70
CA ILE A 302 -16.36 5.54 -4.40
C ILE A 302 -17.72 6.24 -4.50
N SER A 303 -18.61 5.65 -5.29
CA SER A 303 -19.96 6.15 -5.55
C SER A 303 -20.98 5.01 -5.49
N HIS A 304 -22.28 5.32 -5.62
CA HIS A 304 -23.35 4.31 -5.68
C HIS A 304 -23.35 3.36 -4.48
N VAL A 305 -23.09 3.91 -3.29
CA VAL A 305 -22.96 3.13 -2.06
C VAL A 305 -24.33 2.64 -1.61
N GLN A 306 -24.48 1.33 -1.46
CA GLN A 306 -25.69 0.68 -0.99
C GLN A 306 -25.38 -0.16 0.24
N TYR A 307 -26.02 0.18 1.36
CA TYR A 307 -25.86 -0.54 2.62
C TYR A 307 -26.83 -1.72 2.69
N LEU A 308 -26.32 -2.86 3.15
CA LEU A 308 -27.07 -4.11 3.34
C LEU A 308 -27.60 -4.14 4.77
N ILE A 309 -28.68 -3.40 5.01
CA ILE A 309 -29.27 -3.21 6.36
C ILE A 309 -29.74 -4.54 6.97
N ASP A 310 -30.22 -5.45 6.14
CA ASP A 310 -30.70 -6.77 6.58
C ASP A 310 -29.57 -7.67 7.11
N GLU A 311 -28.31 -7.34 6.80
CA GLU A 311 -27.10 -8.06 7.25
C GLU A 311 -26.34 -7.30 8.35
N MET A 312 -26.96 -6.28 8.94
CA MET A 312 -26.33 -5.47 9.99
C MET A 312 -26.18 -6.24 11.30
N GLU A 313 -25.01 -6.13 11.93
CA GLU A 313 -24.78 -6.56 13.31
C GLU A 313 -24.79 -5.36 14.25
N LEU A 314 -25.67 -5.38 15.25
CA LEU A 314 -25.82 -4.32 16.24
C LEU A 314 -25.34 -4.78 17.62
N PHE A 315 -24.38 -4.06 18.17
CA PHE A 315 -23.78 -4.36 19.46
C PHE A 315 -24.15 -3.29 20.47
N HIS A 316 -24.68 -3.72 21.61
CA HIS A 316 -25.00 -2.83 22.71
C HIS A 316 -23.99 -2.97 23.85
N HIS A 317 -23.29 -1.89 24.16
CA HIS A 317 -22.34 -1.82 25.26
C HIS A 317 -23.06 -1.57 26.60
N PRO A 318 -22.44 -1.80 27.76
CA PRO A 318 -23.02 -1.44 29.05
C PRO A 318 -23.23 0.10 29.16
N PRO A 319 -24.21 0.56 29.97
CA PRO A 319 -24.41 1.99 30.23
C PRO A 319 -23.22 2.62 30.96
N GLU A 320 -22.87 3.84 30.59
CA GLU A 320 -21.81 4.66 31.19
C GLU A 320 -22.37 5.99 31.67
N THR A 321 -21.94 6.47 32.84
CA THR A 321 -22.34 7.80 33.33
C THR A 321 -21.58 8.89 32.59
N LEU A 322 -22.31 9.66 31.79
CA LEU A 322 -21.78 10.79 31.01
C LEU A 322 -21.58 12.04 31.87
N GLN A 323 -22.51 12.29 32.80
CA GLN A 323 -22.47 13.44 33.72
C GLN A 323 -23.26 13.16 35.00
N LEU A 324 -22.84 13.75 36.11
CA LEU A 324 -23.49 13.66 37.41
C LEU A 324 -23.64 15.07 37.99
N ALA A 325 -24.83 15.38 38.52
CA ALA A 325 -25.09 16.58 39.31
C ALA A 325 -25.70 16.19 40.66
N LYS A 326 -25.34 16.91 41.72
CA LYS A 326 -25.88 16.75 43.06
C LYS A 326 -26.61 18.02 43.46
N VAL A 327 -27.83 17.88 43.95
CA VAL A 327 -28.68 18.98 44.40
C VAL A 327 -28.96 18.80 45.87
N THR A 328 -28.63 19.80 46.68
CA THR A 328 -28.82 19.76 48.13
C THR A 328 -29.79 20.85 48.54
N ASN A 329 -30.77 20.49 49.36
CA ASN A 329 -31.68 21.43 49.99
C ASN A 329 -31.38 21.47 51.50
N LEU A 330 -30.94 22.63 51.99
CA LEU A 330 -30.69 22.89 53.41
C LEU A 330 -31.80 23.72 54.06
N GLU A 331 -32.88 24.00 53.31
CA GLU A 331 -34.05 24.72 53.83
C GLU A 331 -35.01 23.76 54.53
N CYS A 332 -35.93 24.34 55.30
CA CYS A 332 -36.97 23.59 56.03
C CYS A 332 -38.26 23.34 55.25
N SER A 333 -38.29 23.71 53.97
CA SER A 333 -39.39 23.43 53.05
C SER A 333 -38.87 22.68 51.83
N SER A 334 -39.73 21.91 51.17
CA SER A 334 -39.36 21.22 49.92
C SER A 334 -39.14 22.24 48.81
N VAL A 335 -38.03 22.13 48.07
CA VAL A 335 -37.67 23.07 47.01
C VAL A 335 -37.70 22.39 45.65
N ALA A 336 -38.40 22.99 44.69
CA ALA A 336 -38.34 22.61 43.29
C ALA A 336 -37.02 23.09 42.66
N LYS A 337 -36.26 22.19 42.07
CA LYS A 337 -35.02 22.50 41.34
C LYS A 337 -35.04 21.82 39.98
N THR A 338 -34.72 22.58 38.94
CA THR A 338 -34.48 22.05 37.59
C THR A 338 -32.98 21.83 37.39
N VAL A 339 -32.59 20.60 37.09
CA VAL A 339 -31.21 20.24 36.75
C VAL A 339 -31.12 20.05 35.24
N LYS A 340 -30.19 20.77 34.61
CA LYS A 340 -29.82 20.58 33.21
C LYS A 340 -28.46 19.89 33.13
N LEU A 341 -28.40 18.75 32.45
CA LEU A 341 -27.16 18.03 32.17
C LEU A 341 -26.91 18.09 30.67
N GLU A 342 -25.69 18.45 30.28
CA GLU A 342 -25.28 18.64 28.89
C GLU A 342 -23.90 18.03 28.67
N LYS A 343 -23.76 17.20 27.63
CA LYS A 343 -22.51 16.55 27.27
C LYS A 343 -22.35 16.47 25.76
N THR A 344 -21.18 16.87 25.27
CA THR A 344 -20.76 16.62 23.89
C THR A 344 -19.91 15.35 23.84
N SER A 345 -20.23 14.49 22.87
CA SER A 345 -19.53 13.22 22.64
C SER A 345 -19.02 13.16 21.20
N THR A 346 -17.83 12.61 21.02
CA THR A 346 -17.24 12.38 19.70
C THR A 346 -17.58 10.97 19.25
N VAL A 347 -18.18 10.85 18.07
CA VAL A 347 -18.44 9.57 17.41
C VAL A 347 -17.49 9.41 16.23
N GLU A 348 -16.88 8.23 16.16
CA GLU A 348 -16.06 7.82 15.03
C GLU A 348 -16.89 6.93 14.12
N LYS A 349 -16.76 7.19 12.82
CA LYS A 349 -17.42 6.45 11.76
C LYS A 349 -16.35 6.02 10.78
N SER A 350 -16.25 4.74 10.50
CA SER A 350 -15.30 4.23 9.52
C SER A 350 -15.94 3.41 8.42
N TRP A 351 -15.37 3.47 7.23
CA TRP A 351 -15.64 2.54 6.16
C TRP A 351 -14.33 1.85 5.78
N ASP A 352 -14.34 0.53 5.93
CA ASP A 352 -13.32 -0.36 5.43
C ASP A 352 -13.79 -0.98 4.12
N ILE A 353 -12.97 -0.89 3.08
CA ILE A 353 -13.24 -1.46 1.75
C ILE A 353 -12.48 -2.77 1.51
N GLY A 354 -11.89 -3.35 2.56
CA GLY A 354 -11.15 -4.62 2.53
C GLY A 354 -9.85 -4.56 1.73
N ARG A 355 -9.35 -3.35 1.42
CA ARG A 355 -8.16 -3.14 0.59
C ARG A 355 -7.47 -1.83 0.92
N GLN A 356 -6.15 -1.82 0.77
CA GLN A 356 -5.35 -0.64 1.02
C GLN A 356 -5.56 0.40 -0.08
N THR A 357 -5.58 1.67 0.32
CA THR A 357 -5.58 2.81 -0.60
C THR A 357 -4.16 3.35 -0.68
N ARG A 358 -3.68 3.63 -1.90
CA ARG A 358 -2.31 4.09 -2.10
C ARG A 358 -2.09 5.46 -1.45
N ASN A 359 -1.04 5.55 -0.63
CA ASN A 359 -0.59 6.80 -0.05
C ASN A 359 -0.25 7.82 -1.17
N GLY A 360 -0.78 9.05 -1.06
CA GLY A 360 -0.61 10.12 -2.06
C GLY A 360 -1.65 10.16 -3.19
N SER A 361 -2.59 9.21 -3.27
CA SER A 361 -3.74 9.31 -4.17
C SER A 361 -4.89 10.09 -3.52
N VAL A 362 -5.51 11.03 -4.26
CA VAL A 362 -6.72 11.71 -3.77
C VAL A 362 -7.87 10.72 -3.85
N SER A 363 -8.33 10.26 -2.70
CA SER A 363 -9.41 9.28 -2.62
C SER A 363 -10.63 9.89 -1.94
N THR A 364 -11.79 9.70 -2.55
CA THR A 364 -13.05 10.31 -2.09
C THR A 364 -14.19 9.32 -2.13
N MET A 365 -15.15 9.48 -1.23
CA MET A 365 -16.35 8.64 -1.18
C MET A 365 -17.57 9.54 -1.08
N THR A 366 -18.53 9.34 -1.98
CA THR A 366 -19.86 9.97 -1.89
C THR A 366 -20.86 8.92 -1.48
N ALA A 367 -21.42 9.09 -0.28
CA ALA A 367 -22.38 8.19 0.30
C ALA A 367 -23.33 8.93 1.24
N LYS A 368 -24.48 8.32 1.51
CA LYS A 368 -25.26 8.67 2.69
C LYS A 368 -24.57 8.09 3.91
N VAL A 369 -24.59 8.80 5.04
CA VAL A 369 -24.00 8.29 6.29
C VAL A 369 -25.10 7.65 7.13
N PRO A 370 -24.91 6.40 7.60
CA PRO A 370 -25.86 5.73 8.48
C PRO A 370 -26.04 6.48 9.81
N ILE A 371 -27.27 6.51 10.30
CA ILE A 371 -27.69 7.03 11.60
C ILE A 371 -28.34 5.87 12.36
N LEU A 372 -27.62 5.32 13.34
CA LEU A 372 -28.01 4.12 14.07
C LEU A 372 -29.10 4.43 15.11
N GLY A 373 -30.34 3.99 14.88
CA GLY A 373 -31.42 4.03 15.87
C GLY A 373 -31.52 2.75 16.70
N PRO A 374 -32.37 2.72 17.75
CA PRO A 374 -32.55 1.55 18.61
C PRO A 374 -33.19 0.34 17.91
N GLY A 375 -33.76 0.52 16.71
CA GLY A 375 -34.33 -0.58 15.91
C GLY A 375 -34.41 -0.30 14.41
N ASN A 376 -33.81 0.79 13.93
CA ASN A 376 -33.77 1.17 12.52
C ASN A 376 -32.43 1.84 12.19
N VAL A 377 -32.10 1.89 10.91
CA VAL A 377 -30.99 2.70 10.39
C VAL A 377 -31.57 3.77 9.48
N ASP A 378 -31.42 5.02 9.89
CA ASP A 378 -31.73 6.18 9.06
C ASP A 378 -30.47 6.64 8.32
N PHE A 379 -30.63 7.58 7.38
CA PHE A 379 -29.53 8.07 6.55
C PHE A 379 -29.50 9.58 6.46
N THR A 380 -28.31 10.16 6.48
CA THR A 380 -28.11 11.58 6.14
C THR A 380 -28.41 11.83 4.65
N LYS A 381 -28.38 13.12 4.26
CA LYS A 381 -28.16 13.47 2.85
C LYS A 381 -26.80 12.95 2.39
N GLU A 382 -26.66 12.72 1.08
CA GLU A 382 -25.36 12.35 0.52
C GLU A 382 -24.32 13.43 0.79
N GLN A 383 -23.14 12.98 1.19
CA GLN A 383 -21.99 13.83 1.45
C GLN A 383 -20.74 13.18 0.89
N THR A 384 -19.76 14.00 0.55
CA THR A 384 -18.48 13.55 0.03
C THR A 384 -17.41 13.69 1.10
N VAL A 385 -16.71 12.60 1.39
CA VAL A 385 -15.59 12.57 2.33
C VAL A 385 -14.29 12.21 1.61
N THR A 386 -13.19 12.85 1.97
CA THR A 386 -11.83 12.51 1.51
C THR A 386 -11.20 11.48 2.44
N PHE A 387 -10.46 10.50 1.90
CA PHE A 387 -9.78 9.47 2.69
C PHE A 387 -8.35 9.23 2.24
N SER A 388 -7.48 8.85 3.18
CA SER A 388 -6.07 8.58 2.95
C SER A 388 -5.63 7.16 3.32
N GLU A 389 -6.29 6.46 4.25
CA GLU A 389 -6.04 5.05 4.60
C GLU A 389 -7.14 4.61 5.59
N GLY A 390 -8.18 3.90 5.10
CA GLY A 390 -9.43 3.78 5.85
C GLY A 390 -10.14 5.14 5.93
N THR A 391 -11.45 5.16 5.73
CA THR A 391 -12.20 6.39 5.96
C THR A 391 -12.48 6.46 7.45
N THR A 392 -12.02 7.48 8.16
CA THR A 392 -12.49 7.79 9.51
C THR A 392 -13.05 9.20 9.50
N MET A 393 -14.31 9.32 9.88
CA MET A 393 -14.99 10.58 10.06
C MET A 393 -15.33 10.72 11.54
N VAL A 394 -14.93 11.86 12.13
CA VAL A 394 -15.26 12.19 13.52
C VAL A 394 -16.34 13.25 13.53
N GLU A 395 -17.46 12.97 14.18
CA GLU A 395 -18.53 13.93 14.42
C GLU A 395 -18.69 14.20 15.91
N SER A 396 -19.02 15.43 16.27
CA SER A 396 -19.36 15.80 17.65
C SER A 396 -20.87 15.94 17.78
N ILE A 397 -21.46 15.17 18.70
CA ILE A 397 -22.90 15.18 18.99
C ILE A 397 -23.10 15.76 20.38
N SER A 398 -23.96 16.78 20.50
CA SER A 398 -24.35 17.35 21.79
C SER A 398 -25.62 16.68 22.30
N HIS A 399 -25.62 16.37 23.59
CA HIS A 399 -26.71 15.73 24.29
C HIS A 399 -27.12 16.60 25.49
N ALA A 400 -28.43 16.79 25.69
CA ALA A 400 -28.95 17.58 26.79
C ALA A 400 -30.19 16.90 27.38
N VAL A 401 -30.30 16.89 28.71
CA VAL A 401 -31.50 16.45 29.42
C VAL A 401 -31.80 17.41 30.57
N SER A 402 -33.09 17.63 30.82
CA SER A 402 -33.56 18.49 31.91
C SER A 402 -34.52 17.69 32.80
N VAL A 403 -34.26 17.71 34.11
CA VAL A 403 -35.09 17.02 35.11
C VAL A 403 -35.52 18.02 36.18
N GLU A 404 -36.81 18.05 36.48
CA GLU A 404 -37.35 18.80 37.62
C GLU A 404 -37.49 17.88 38.84
N LEU A 405 -37.00 18.35 39.98
CA LEU A 405 -36.89 17.57 41.22
C LEU A 405 -37.47 18.37 42.37
N MET A 406 -38.30 17.71 43.18
CA MET A 406 -38.70 18.22 44.49
C MET A 406 -37.75 17.65 45.54
N VAL A 407 -36.82 18.47 46.03
CA VAL A 407 -35.83 18.05 47.02
C VAL A 407 -36.38 18.32 48.43
N PRO A 408 -36.58 17.28 49.27
CA PRO A 408 -37.10 17.46 50.63
C PRO A 408 -36.16 18.31 51.52
N PRO A 409 -36.65 18.85 52.65
CA PRO A 409 -35.84 19.54 53.63
C PRO A 409 -34.64 18.72 54.09
N ASN A 410 -33.46 19.32 54.21
CA ASN A 410 -32.24 18.65 54.68
C ASN A 410 -31.87 17.36 53.92
N HIS A 411 -32.24 17.26 52.65
CA HIS A 411 -31.91 16.12 51.78
C HIS A 411 -31.03 16.57 50.61
N SER A 412 -30.29 15.60 50.07
CA SER A 412 -29.50 15.75 48.86
C SER A 412 -29.84 14.65 47.87
N CYS A 413 -30.15 15.02 46.62
CA CYS A 413 -30.46 14.09 45.54
C CYS A 413 -29.36 14.17 44.48
N SER A 414 -29.06 13.04 43.86
CA SER A 414 -28.13 12.96 42.72
C SER A 414 -28.91 12.70 41.45
N VAL A 415 -28.55 13.39 40.37
CA VAL A 415 -29.07 13.17 39.01
C VAL A 415 -27.92 12.82 38.10
N ARG A 416 -28.03 11.68 37.43
CA ARG A 416 -27.05 11.19 36.47
C ARG A 416 -27.63 11.20 35.07
N MET A 417 -26.78 11.55 34.12
CA MET A 417 -27.01 11.31 32.71
C MET A 417 -26.21 10.07 32.34
N ASP A 418 -26.89 8.96 32.14
CA ASP A 418 -26.28 7.70 31.71
C ASP A 418 -26.50 7.55 30.20
N GLY A 419 -25.45 7.16 29.47
CA GLY A 419 -25.45 6.93 28.03
C GLY A 419 -25.04 5.51 27.70
N ARG A 420 -25.72 4.90 26.74
CA ARG A 420 -25.35 3.56 26.24
C ARG A 420 -24.71 3.68 24.87
N LYS A 421 -23.46 3.24 24.75
CA LYS A 421 -22.77 3.15 23.46
C LYS A 421 -23.36 1.97 22.66
N MET A 422 -23.57 2.19 21.38
CA MET A 422 -24.01 1.22 20.39
C MET A 422 -23.01 1.25 19.24
N THR A 423 -22.60 0.07 18.79
CA THR A 423 -21.77 -0.07 17.59
C THR A 423 -22.52 -0.91 16.58
N ALA A 424 -22.37 -0.59 15.30
CA ALA A 424 -22.95 -1.38 14.23
C ALA A 424 -21.94 -1.62 13.13
N ASP A 425 -21.90 -2.86 12.68
CA ASP A 425 -21.13 -3.31 11.53
C ASP A 425 -22.15 -3.49 10.39
N LEU A 426 -22.04 -2.65 9.37
CA LEU A 426 -23.01 -2.56 8.29
C LEU A 426 -22.32 -2.82 6.94
N PRO A 427 -22.50 -4.01 6.35
CA PRO A 427 -21.93 -4.30 5.04
C PRO A 427 -22.48 -3.35 3.97
N PHE A 428 -21.65 -3.02 2.98
CA PHE A 428 -22.07 -2.21 1.85
C PHE A 428 -21.42 -2.67 0.55
N THR A 429 -22.08 -2.33 -0.56
CA THR A 429 -21.51 -2.37 -1.91
C THR A 429 -21.32 -0.97 -2.43
N GLY A 430 -20.36 -0.76 -3.31
CA GLY A 430 -20.14 0.52 -3.98
C GLY A 430 -19.41 0.36 -5.31
N ARG A 431 -19.42 1.42 -6.10
CA ARG A 431 -18.66 1.52 -7.34
C ARG A 431 -17.40 2.33 -7.09
N LEU A 432 -16.25 1.67 -7.12
CA LEU A 432 -14.96 2.33 -7.07
C LEU A 432 -14.50 2.67 -8.49
N SER A 433 -14.23 3.94 -8.73
CA SER A 433 -13.68 4.46 -9.97
C SER A 433 -12.25 4.94 -9.73
N ARG A 434 -11.37 4.74 -10.71
CA ARG A 434 -10.00 5.24 -10.71
C ARG A 434 -9.76 5.99 -12.00
N THR A 435 -9.26 7.22 -11.89
CA THR A 435 -8.96 8.08 -13.04
C THR A 435 -7.46 8.35 -13.08
N ASN A 436 -6.78 7.95 -14.16
CA ASN A 436 -5.36 8.20 -14.34
C ASN A 436 -5.09 9.67 -14.74
N HIS A 437 -3.81 10.07 -14.81
CA HIS A 437 -3.42 11.42 -15.20
C HIS A 437 -3.84 11.81 -16.64
N ASN A 438 -4.11 10.83 -17.51
CA ASN A 438 -4.60 11.04 -18.88
C ASN A 438 -6.12 11.27 -18.94
N GLY A 439 -6.83 11.08 -17.84
CA GLY A 439 -8.29 11.20 -17.76
C GLY A 439 -9.04 9.89 -18.02
N ASP A 440 -8.35 8.80 -18.34
CA ASP A 440 -8.98 7.48 -18.51
C ASP A 440 -9.52 7.00 -17.17
N THR A 441 -10.80 6.64 -17.15
CA THR A 441 -11.51 6.26 -15.93
C THR A 441 -12.02 4.84 -16.03
N HIS A 442 -11.52 3.97 -15.17
CA HIS A 442 -11.98 2.59 -15.02
C HIS A 442 -12.74 2.43 -13.71
N TRP A 443 -13.62 1.43 -13.62
CA TRP A 443 -14.38 1.18 -12.40
C TRP A 443 -14.59 -0.30 -12.14
N THR A 444 -14.77 -0.63 -10.86
CA THR A 444 -15.09 -1.98 -10.37
C THR A 444 -16.13 -1.87 -9.26
N THR A 445 -16.83 -2.97 -9.01
CA THR A 445 -17.62 -3.10 -7.78
C THR A 445 -16.68 -3.40 -6.61
N VAL A 446 -16.95 -2.78 -5.47
CA VAL A 446 -16.26 -3.04 -4.19
C VAL A 446 -17.29 -3.36 -3.11
N THR A 447 -16.89 -4.20 -2.18
CA THR A 447 -17.62 -4.51 -0.95
C THR A 447 -16.82 -3.98 0.22
N GLY A 448 -17.50 -3.54 1.26
CA GLY A 448 -16.87 -3.06 2.48
C GLY A 448 -17.79 -3.18 3.68
N THR A 449 -17.25 -2.82 4.84
CA THR A 449 -17.99 -2.75 6.11
C THR A 449 -17.91 -1.33 6.63
N TYR A 450 -19.07 -0.78 7.00
CA TYR A 450 -19.15 0.44 7.76
C TYR A 450 -19.19 0.10 9.25
N ASP A 451 -18.26 0.66 10.02
CA ASP A 451 -18.24 0.58 11.47
C ASP A 451 -18.64 1.93 12.04
N GLY A 452 -19.83 1.98 12.62
CA GLY A 452 -20.38 3.18 13.23
C GLY A 452 -20.44 3.06 14.73
N VAL A 453 -19.95 4.07 15.44
CA VAL A 453 -20.22 4.24 16.87
C VAL A 453 -21.32 5.28 17.06
N ARG A 454 -22.32 5.00 17.90
CA ARG A 454 -23.28 6.01 18.39
C ARG A 454 -23.54 5.85 19.89
N LEU A 455 -23.77 6.95 20.59
CA LEU A 455 -24.48 6.91 21.87
C LEU A 455 -25.98 6.78 21.56
N GLY A 456 -26.51 5.58 21.72
CA GLY A 456 -27.87 5.25 21.29
C GLY A 456 -28.94 5.72 22.26
N GLU A 457 -28.83 5.34 23.53
CA GLU A 457 -29.81 5.67 24.57
C GLU A 457 -29.21 6.61 25.60
N ILE A 458 -29.95 7.66 25.95
CA ILE A 458 -29.59 8.61 27.01
C ILE A 458 -30.70 8.60 28.04
N ASN A 459 -30.32 8.28 29.27
CA ASN A 459 -31.22 8.17 30.40
C ASN A 459 -30.85 9.20 31.46
N ALA A 460 -31.86 9.88 32.00
CA ALA A 460 -31.69 10.68 33.21
C ALA A 460 -32.11 9.84 34.41
N VAL A 461 -31.17 9.49 35.27
CA VAL A 461 -31.39 8.66 36.45
C VAL A 461 -31.36 9.55 37.69
N VAL A 462 -32.47 9.59 38.41
CA VAL A 462 -32.56 10.27 39.72
C VAL A 462 -32.33 9.23 40.81
N GLU A 463 -31.24 9.39 41.56
CA GLU A 463 -30.96 8.54 42.72
C GLU A 463 -31.82 8.98 43.91
N ARG A 464 -32.12 8.03 44.81
CA ARG A 464 -32.90 8.34 46.02
C ARG A 464 -32.19 9.40 46.84
N CYS A 465 -32.92 10.45 47.21
CA CYS A 465 -32.40 11.52 48.03
C CYS A 465 -31.99 10.97 49.40
N GLN A 466 -30.81 11.39 49.86
CA GLN A 466 -30.26 10.98 51.14
C GLN A 466 -30.30 12.16 52.12
N PRO A 467 -30.57 11.90 53.42
CA PRO A 467 -30.44 12.92 54.45
C PRO A 467 -29.02 13.49 54.49
N VAL A 468 -28.89 14.80 54.72
CA VAL A 468 -27.60 15.45 54.92
C VAL A 468 -27.18 15.25 56.38
N ILE A 469 -26.04 14.59 56.59
CA ILE A 469 -25.58 14.07 57.89
C ILE A 469 -25.42 15.18 58.96
N ASP A 470 -25.10 16.42 58.56
CA ASP A 470 -24.84 17.55 59.47
C ASP A 470 -25.81 18.73 59.26
N ALA A 471 -27.02 18.48 58.75
CA ALA A 471 -27.98 19.55 58.53
C ALA A 471 -28.64 20.04 59.83
N VAL A 472 -28.86 21.35 59.93
CA VAL A 472 -29.54 21.97 61.08
C VAL A 472 -30.97 21.44 61.14
N PRO A 473 -31.42 20.87 62.29
CA PRO A 473 -32.78 20.34 62.41
C PRO A 473 -33.81 21.43 62.16
N CYS A 474 -34.83 21.10 61.36
CA CYS A 474 -35.97 21.97 61.18
C CYS A 474 -36.85 21.95 62.41
N ALA A 475 -37.38 23.11 62.80
CA ALA A 475 -38.34 23.19 63.89
C ALA A 475 -39.56 22.30 63.57
N PRO A 476 -40.14 21.61 64.56
CA PRO A 476 -41.36 20.86 64.34
C PRO A 476 -42.45 21.80 63.80
N ALA A 477 -43.21 21.32 62.82
CA ALA A 477 -44.41 22.05 62.41
C ALA A 477 -45.36 22.06 63.60
N ASP A 478 -45.66 23.25 64.12
CA ASP A 478 -46.69 23.41 65.16
C ASP A 478 -48.01 22.89 64.57
N GLU A 479 -48.52 21.77 65.14
CA GLU A 479 -49.82 21.18 64.83
C GLU A 479 -51.00 22.05 65.28
#